data_AF-A0A651HJF6-F1
#
_entry.id   AF-A0A651HJF6-F1
#
_cell.length_a   1.000
_cell.length_b   1.000
_cell.length_c   1.000
_cell.angle_alpha   90.00
_cell.angle_beta   90.00
_cell.angle_gamma   90.00
#
_symmetry.space_group_name_H-M   'P 1'
#
loop_
_entity.id
_entity.type
_entity.pdbx_description
1 polymer ?
#
loop_
_entity_poly.entity_id
_entity_poly.type
_entity_poly.pdbx_seq_one_letter_code
_entity_poly.pdbx_strand_id
1 'polypeptide(L)'
;MPEVDLDHLENRLLEERKQTLDRIRQAESEESEGQRMAAGELSRIPLHLGDAASDTQESEKDAAVISRGTRRLNLIDSALRLIRDDPVKYRTCEECGRAIADARLDLIPWARRCASCVSNNPAGPDRVA
;
A
#
# COMPACT_ATOMS: atom_id res chain seq x y z
N MET A 1 21.05 -22.14 -6.72
CA MET A 1 20.28 -20.88 -6.66
C MET A 1 19.87 -20.73 -5.21
N PRO A 2 20.12 -19.59 -4.52
CA PRO A 2 19.77 -19.49 -3.12
C PRO A 2 18.25 -19.39 -3.05
N GLU A 3 17.62 -20.40 -2.45
CA GLU A 3 16.20 -20.34 -2.11
C GLU A 3 16.04 -19.23 -1.07
N VAL A 4 15.24 -18.21 -1.36
CA VAL A 4 14.97 -17.17 -0.36
C VAL A 4 14.17 -17.80 0.76
N ASP A 5 14.62 -17.64 1.99
CA ASP A 5 13.99 -18.26 3.17
C ASP A 5 12.61 -17.65 3.43
N LEU A 6 11.64 -18.47 3.85
CA LEU A 6 10.28 -18.02 4.17
C LEU A 6 10.28 -17.08 5.38
N ASP A 7 11.14 -17.32 6.36
CA ASP A 7 11.28 -16.47 7.54
C ASP A 7 11.76 -15.06 7.16
N HIS A 8 12.65 -14.95 6.18
CA HIS A 8 13.10 -13.64 5.65
C HIS A 8 11.95 -12.90 4.95
N LEU A 9 11.15 -13.60 4.15
CA LEU A 9 10.00 -13.02 3.47
C LEU A 9 8.91 -12.60 4.46
N GLU A 10 8.65 -13.39 5.50
CA GLU A 10 7.68 -13.06 6.55
C GLU A 10 8.11 -11.81 7.32
N ASN A 11 9.37 -11.73 7.75
CA ASN A 11 9.89 -10.55 8.45
C ASN A 11 9.79 -9.30 7.58
N ARG A 12 10.08 -9.41 6.27
CA ARG A 12 9.87 -8.30 5.33
C ARG A 12 8.41 -7.89 5.21
N LEU A 13 7.48 -8.85 5.15
CA LEU A 13 6.03 -8.55 5.12
C LEU A 13 5.60 -7.79 6.38
N LEU A 14 6.09 -8.19 7.56
CA LEU A 14 5.76 -7.53 8.83
C LEU A 14 6.28 -6.09 8.90
N GLU A 15 7.51 -5.86 8.44
CA GLU A 15 8.09 -4.51 8.37
C GLU A 15 7.29 -3.62 7.41
N GLU A 16 6.96 -4.14 6.23
CA GLU A 16 6.17 -3.44 5.23
C GLU A 16 4.73 -3.15 5.69
N ARG A 17 4.15 -4.05 6.48
CA ARG A 17 2.85 -3.86 7.13
C ARG A 17 2.91 -2.67 8.08
N LYS A 18 3.93 -2.61 8.94
CA LYS A 18 4.13 -1.54 9.90
C LYS A 18 4.30 -0.19 9.20
N GLN A 19 5.19 -0.12 8.20
CA GLN A 19 5.40 1.10 7.42
C GLN A 19 4.13 1.58 6.71
N THR A 20 3.34 0.65 6.16
CA THR A 20 2.07 0.98 5.51
C THR A 20 1.05 1.54 6.52
N LEU A 21 0.96 0.94 7.71
CA LEU A 21 0.10 1.43 8.78
C LEU A 21 0.50 2.81 9.27
N ASP A 22 1.80 3.04 9.46
CA ASP A 22 2.31 4.33 9.93
C ASP A 22 2.01 5.45 8.92
N ARG A 23 2.13 5.17 7.61
CA ARG A 23 1.75 6.13 6.55
C ARG A 23 0.25 6.43 6.52
N ILE A 24 -0.60 5.42 6.72
CA ILE A 24 -2.06 5.63 6.80
C ILE A 24 -2.39 6.52 8.01
N ARG A 25 -1.83 6.20 9.18
CA ARG A 25 -2.07 6.97 10.40
C ARG A 25 -1.61 8.42 10.29
N GLN A 26 -0.48 8.65 9.62
CA GLN A 26 0.01 10.00 9.36
C GLN A 26 -0.98 10.78 8.50
N ALA A 27 -1.42 10.23 7.37
CA ALA A 27 -2.40 10.88 6.49
C ALA A 27 -3.75 11.12 7.20
N GLU A 28 -4.23 10.18 8.03
CA GLU A 28 -5.43 10.37 8.85
C GLU A 28 -5.28 11.49 9.88
N SER A 29 -4.08 11.65 10.45
CA SER A 29 -3.77 12.74 11.40
C SER A 29 -3.74 14.10 10.71
N GLU A 30 -3.08 14.17 9.55
CA GLU A 30 -2.98 15.39 8.71
C GLU A 30 -4.37 15.83 8.25
N GLU A 31 -5.22 14.90 7.78
CA GLU A 31 -6.61 15.17 7.42
C GLU A 31 -7.42 15.71 8.62
N SER A 32 -7.27 15.11 9.80
CA SER A 32 -7.98 15.56 11.01
C SER A 32 -7.52 16.94 11.48
N GLU A 33 -6.24 17.24 11.38
CA GLU A 33 -5.68 18.56 11.71
C GLU A 33 -6.14 19.64 10.72
N GLY A 34 -6.10 19.36 9.42
CA GLY A 34 -6.62 20.26 8.38
C GLY A 34 -8.10 20.59 8.59
N GLN A 35 -8.92 19.58 8.91
CA GLN A 35 -10.35 19.78 9.23
C GLN A 35 -10.56 20.66 10.47
N ARG A 36 -9.73 20.50 11.52
CA ARG A 36 -9.82 21.33 12.73
C ARG A 36 -9.39 22.77 12.47
N MET A 37 -8.34 22.99 11.69
CA MET A 37 -7.90 24.33 11.30
C MET A 37 -8.96 25.04 10.47
N ALA A 38 -9.51 24.37 9.44
CA ALA A 38 -10.60 24.92 8.63
C ALA A 38 -11.84 25.29 9.48
N ALA A 39 -12.25 24.43 10.42
CA ALA A 39 -13.37 24.71 11.32
C ALA A 39 -13.11 25.91 12.26
N GLY A 40 -11.86 26.12 12.70
CA GLY A 40 -11.46 27.26 13.52
C GLY A 40 -11.25 28.57 12.73
N GLU A 41 -10.75 28.49 11.50
CA GLU A 41 -10.46 29.63 10.61
C GLU A 41 -11.69 30.19 9.90
N LEU A 42 -12.73 29.38 9.67
CA LEU A 42 -14.04 29.86 9.22
C LEU A 42 -14.64 30.96 10.13
N SER A 43 -14.20 31.04 11.39
CA SER A 43 -14.61 32.08 12.33
C SER A 43 -13.84 33.40 12.19
N ARG A 44 -12.74 33.49 11.42
CA ARG A 44 -11.84 34.66 11.48
C ARG A 44 -11.15 35.12 10.18
N ILE A 45 -11.23 34.42 9.05
CA ILE A 45 -10.45 34.81 7.84
C ILE A 45 -11.30 34.91 6.56
N PRO A 46 -11.15 35.98 5.74
CA PRO A 46 -11.65 35.99 4.36
C PRO A 46 -10.85 34.99 3.51
N LEU A 47 -11.47 33.86 3.13
CA LEU A 47 -10.83 32.88 2.24
C LEU A 47 -10.45 33.53 0.90
N HIS A 48 -9.15 33.57 0.58
CA HIS A 48 -8.70 33.80 -0.78
C HIS A 48 -8.93 32.52 -1.61
N LEU A 49 -9.42 32.64 -2.84
CA LEU A 49 -9.71 31.51 -3.74
C LEU A 49 -8.49 30.57 -3.98
N GLY A 50 -7.27 31.03 -3.72
CA GLY A 50 -6.04 30.23 -3.84
C GLY A 50 -5.79 29.26 -2.67
N ASP A 51 -6.24 29.61 -1.47
CA ASP A 51 -6.02 28.78 -0.27
C ASP A 51 -7.01 27.62 -0.23
N ALA A 52 -8.30 27.88 -0.52
CA ALA A 52 -9.33 26.83 -0.63
C ALA A 52 -9.02 25.75 -1.68
N ALA A 53 -8.36 26.13 -2.78
CA ALA A 53 -7.92 25.20 -3.82
C ALA A 53 -6.74 24.34 -3.36
N SER A 54 -5.88 24.87 -2.47
CA SER A 54 -4.73 24.16 -1.91
C SER A 54 -5.18 23.14 -0.87
N ASP A 55 -6.09 23.53 0.03
CA ASP A 55 -6.64 22.64 1.08
C ASP A 55 -7.38 21.43 0.48
N THR A 56 -8.16 21.68 -0.58
CA THR A 56 -8.88 20.62 -1.31
C THR A 56 -7.89 19.64 -1.95
N GLN A 57 -6.82 20.17 -2.56
CA GLN A 57 -5.80 19.34 -3.19
C GLN A 57 -5.03 18.50 -2.16
N GLU A 58 -4.77 19.02 -0.97
CA GLU A 58 -4.11 18.30 0.11
C GLU A 58 -4.99 17.16 0.64
N SER A 59 -6.27 17.44 0.91
CA SER A 59 -7.25 16.43 1.33
C SER A 59 -7.42 15.30 0.30
N GLU A 60 -7.42 15.63 -1.00
CA GLU A 60 -7.49 14.62 -2.07
C GLU A 60 -6.23 13.72 -2.11
N LYS A 61 -5.05 14.28 -1.80
CA LYS A 61 -3.80 13.50 -1.72
C LYS A 61 -3.85 12.54 -0.53
N ASP A 62 -4.29 13.01 0.63
CA ASP A 62 -4.35 12.20 1.85
C ASP A 62 -5.35 11.04 1.69
N ALA A 63 -6.53 11.32 1.13
CA ALA A 63 -7.51 10.28 0.79
C ALA A 63 -6.94 9.23 -0.18
N ALA A 64 -6.13 9.66 -1.16
CA ALA A 64 -5.46 8.74 -2.08
C ALA A 64 -4.39 7.89 -1.37
N VAL A 65 -3.63 8.46 -0.43
CA VAL A 65 -2.65 7.74 0.40
C VAL A 65 -3.35 6.70 1.26
N ILE A 66 -4.43 7.06 1.95
CA ILE A 66 -5.22 6.15 2.80
C ILE A 66 -5.80 4.99 1.96
N SER A 67 -6.41 5.30 0.82
CA SER A 67 -7.01 4.30 -0.07
C SER A 67 -5.98 3.29 -0.59
N ARG A 68 -4.84 3.81 -1.08
CA ARG A 68 -3.71 2.98 -1.55
C ARG A 68 -3.13 2.16 -0.41
N GLY A 69 -2.82 2.79 0.72
CA GLY A 69 -2.29 2.13 1.91
C GLY A 69 -3.18 0.98 2.37
N THR A 70 -4.49 1.20 2.44
CA THR A 70 -5.47 0.17 2.84
C THR A 70 -5.45 -1.03 1.87
N ARG A 71 -5.40 -0.77 0.56
CA ARG A 71 -5.29 -1.85 -0.43
C ARG A 71 -3.98 -2.63 -0.28
N ARG A 72 -2.86 -1.94 -0.07
CA ARG A 72 -1.55 -2.58 0.18
C ARG A 72 -1.56 -3.41 1.45
N LEU A 73 -2.14 -2.89 2.53
CA LEU A 73 -2.26 -3.59 3.80
C LEU A 73 -3.02 -4.91 3.64
N ASN A 74 -4.13 -4.89 2.90
CA ASN A 74 -4.90 -6.10 2.58
C ASN A 74 -4.07 -7.14 1.80
N LEU A 75 -3.20 -6.69 0.89
CA LEU A 75 -2.31 -7.58 0.15
C LEU A 75 -1.24 -8.19 1.05
N ILE A 76 -0.64 -7.39 1.93
CA ILE A 76 0.36 -7.84 2.92
C ILE A 76 -0.26 -8.85 3.88
N ASP A 77 -1.44 -8.55 4.45
CA ASP A 77 -2.13 -9.47 5.37
C ASP A 77 -2.54 -10.77 4.67
N SER A 78 -2.89 -10.71 3.38
CA SER A 78 -3.17 -11.91 2.58
C SER A 78 -1.90 -12.71 2.31
N ALA A 79 -0.78 -12.06 2.01
CA ALA A 79 0.52 -12.70 1.84
C ALA A 79 1.01 -13.36 3.14
N LEU A 80 0.85 -12.70 4.28
CA LEU A 80 1.18 -13.25 5.61
C LEU A 80 0.34 -14.48 5.97
N ARG A 81 -0.93 -14.53 5.55
CA ARG A 81 -1.74 -15.75 5.69
C ARG A 81 -1.25 -16.85 4.77
N LEU A 82 -1.04 -16.54 3.48
CA LEU A 82 -0.58 -17.53 2.50
C LEU A 82 0.77 -18.12 2.86
N ILE A 83 1.75 -17.33 3.32
CA ILE A 83 3.08 -17.85 3.66
C ILE A 83 3.03 -18.87 4.82
N ARG A 84 2.06 -18.73 5.73
CA ARG A 84 1.83 -19.63 6.88
C ARG A 84 0.97 -20.84 6.53
N ASP A 85 -0.09 -20.62 5.76
CA ASP A 85 -1.09 -21.66 5.47
C ASP A 85 -0.70 -22.53 4.25
N ASP A 86 -0.14 -21.91 3.20
CA ASP A 86 0.19 -22.57 1.93
C ASP A 86 1.39 -21.87 1.22
N PRO A 87 2.63 -22.24 1.58
CA PRO A 87 3.85 -21.65 1.01
C PRO A 87 3.96 -21.85 -0.52
N VAL A 88 3.36 -22.92 -1.06
CA VAL A 88 3.36 -23.19 -2.50
C VAL A 88 2.49 -22.17 -3.21
N LYS A 89 1.30 -21.91 -2.67
CA LYS A 89 0.39 -20.89 -3.20
C LYS A 89 0.93 -19.47 -3.04
N TYR A 90 1.65 -19.18 -1.96
CA TYR A 90 2.35 -17.91 -1.79
C TYR A 90 3.35 -17.63 -2.93
N ARG A 91 4.03 -18.66 -3.42
CA ARG A 91 4.98 -18.56 -4.54
C ARG A 91 4.34 -18.74 -5.92
N THR A 92 3.01 -18.81 -6.02
CA THR A 92 2.30 -19.08 -7.27
C THR A 92 1.57 -17.84 -7.77
N CYS A 93 1.75 -17.50 -9.04
CA CYS A 93 1.05 -16.41 -9.70
C CYS A 93 -0.44 -16.73 -9.83
N GLU A 94 -1.30 -15.84 -9.35
CA GLU A 94 -2.76 -16.04 -9.42
C GLU A 94 -3.35 -15.94 -10.82
N GLU A 95 -2.64 -15.30 -11.75
CA GLU A 95 -3.14 -15.04 -13.11
C GLU A 95 -2.76 -16.16 -14.10
N CYS A 96 -1.58 -16.76 -13.96
CA CYS A 96 -1.11 -17.80 -14.89
C CYS A 96 -0.69 -19.11 -14.22
N GLY A 97 -0.75 -19.22 -12.90
CA GLY A 97 -0.38 -20.42 -12.15
C GLY A 97 1.13 -20.74 -12.14
N ARG A 98 1.98 -19.89 -12.74
CA ARG A 98 3.44 -20.09 -12.74
C ARG A 98 4.07 -19.61 -11.45
N ALA A 99 5.22 -20.18 -11.07
CA ALA A 99 5.99 -19.72 -9.93
C ALA A 99 6.41 -18.24 -10.08
N ILE A 100 6.29 -17.49 -9.00
CA ILE A 100 6.80 -16.13 -8.87
C ILE A 100 8.29 -16.24 -8.53
N ALA A 101 9.13 -15.53 -9.27
CA ALA A 101 10.57 -15.56 -9.05
C ALA A 101 10.92 -15.04 -7.64
N ASP A 102 11.80 -15.75 -6.93
CA ASP A 102 12.26 -15.38 -5.59
C ASP A 102 12.82 -13.95 -5.53
N ALA A 103 13.59 -13.54 -6.53
CA ALA A 103 14.08 -12.15 -6.62
C ALA A 103 12.96 -11.10 -6.67
N ARG A 104 11.78 -11.46 -7.19
CA ARG A 104 10.61 -10.58 -7.19
C ARG A 104 9.96 -10.55 -5.80
N LEU A 105 9.84 -11.69 -5.13
CA LEU A 105 9.34 -11.74 -3.75
C LEU A 105 10.31 -11.04 -2.79
N ASP A 106 11.62 -11.05 -3.10
CA ASP A 106 12.65 -10.33 -2.34
C ASP A 106 12.58 -8.80 -2.49
N LEU A 107 12.03 -8.31 -3.61
CA LEU A 107 11.76 -6.88 -3.81
C LEU A 107 10.35 -6.49 -3.37
N ILE A 108 9.35 -7.30 -3.70
CA ILE A 108 7.92 -7.05 -3.48
C ILE A 108 7.31 -8.32 -2.86
N PRO A 109 7.29 -8.44 -1.52
CA PRO A 109 6.93 -9.67 -0.84
C PRO A 109 5.41 -9.94 -0.84
N TRP A 110 4.58 -8.93 -1.05
CA TRP A 110 3.13 -9.08 -1.21
C TRP A 110 2.68 -9.27 -2.68
N ALA A 111 3.62 -9.53 -3.60
CA ALA A 111 3.30 -9.70 -5.01
C ALA A 111 2.43 -10.95 -5.25
N ARG A 112 1.27 -10.78 -5.90
CA ARG A 112 0.35 -11.89 -6.22
C ARG A 112 0.52 -12.42 -7.64
N ARG A 113 1.26 -11.67 -8.47
CA ARG A 113 1.47 -11.96 -9.89
C ARG A 113 2.95 -11.95 -10.27
N CYS A 114 3.31 -12.82 -11.20
CA CYS A 114 4.64 -12.88 -11.79
C CYS A 114 4.91 -11.68 -12.71
N ALA A 115 6.19 -11.40 -12.99
CA ALA A 115 6.61 -10.25 -13.77
C ALA A 115 5.95 -10.17 -15.16
N SER A 116 5.80 -11.31 -15.85
CA SER A 116 5.17 -11.37 -17.17
C SER A 116 3.70 -10.98 -17.15
N CYS A 117 2.92 -11.44 -16.16
CA CYS A 117 1.52 -11.04 -15.99
C CYS A 117 1.39 -9.55 -15.66
N VAL A 118 2.30 -9.00 -14.85
CA VAL A 118 2.32 -7.57 -14.57
C VAL A 118 2.68 -6.73 -15.79
N SER A 119 3.60 -7.21 -16.64
CA SER A 119 3.93 -6.55 -17.91
C SER A 119 2.77 -6.55 -18.89
N ASN A 120 2.00 -7.65 -18.97
CA ASN A 120 0.83 -7.74 -19.84
C ASN A 120 -0.36 -6.93 -19.34
N ASN A 121 -0.60 -6.92 -18.02
CA ASN A 121 -1.67 -6.14 -17.40
C ASN A 121 -1.13 -5.34 -16.19
N PRO A 122 -0.68 -4.10 -16.43
CA PRO A 122 -0.09 -3.28 -15.39
C PRO A 122 -1.12 -2.77 -14.36
N ALA A 123 -2.41 -2.76 -14.66
CA ALA A 123 -3.46 -2.19 -13.80
C ALA A 123 -3.84 -3.08 -12.58
N GLY A 124 -3.07 -4.14 -12.32
CA GLY A 124 -3.41 -5.10 -11.27
C GLY A 124 -3.05 -4.65 -9.84
N PRO A 125 -3.35 -5.52 -8.85
CA PRO A 125 -3.26 -5.19 -7.43
C PRO A 125 -1.84 -4.89 -6.94
N ASP A 126 -0.83 -5.35 -7.66
CA ASP A 126 0.58 -5.24 -7.23
C ASP A 126 1.17 -3.83 -7.45
N ARG A 127 0.47 -2.94 -8.18
CA ARG A 127 0.90 -1.56 -8.47
C ARG A 127 0.34 -0.53 -7.47
N VAL A 128 0.33 -0.85 -6.19
CA VAL A 128 0.09 0.18 -5.16
C VAL A 128 1.39 0.95 -4.96
N ALA A 129 1.65 1.90 -5.87
CA ALA A 129 2.68 2.91 -5.75
C ALA A 129 2.15 4.09 -4.93
#